data_AF-A0A1R2AZL4-F1
#
_entry.id   AF-A0A1R2AZL4-F1
#
_cell.length_a   1.000
_cell.length_b   1.000
_cell.length_c   1.000
_cell.angle_alpha   90.00
_cell.angle_beta   90.00
_cell.angle_gamma   90.00
#
_symmetry.space_group_name_H-M   'P 1'
#
loop_
_entity.id
_entity.type
_entity.pdbx_description
1 polymer ?
#
loop_
_entity_poly.entity_id
_entity_poly.type
_entity_poly.pdbx_seq_one_letter_code
_entity_poly.pdbx_strand_id
1 'polypeptide(L)'
;MNYFWINVLCFSLFYTLLSLVLFFRSSYSYVSCRSPLILQMTHWANYTELLFILIIMYSFDIGFPENSVMIYWTLECFLEISHAVMIICYIIRAYRLYFVFSLDLNRNEESSEFRKSPYRASQRWILVTMAYIIAVMIFFYCLFLIFLCFFPDQLNFFVKDDYGKRTTPNYMIVAFFHFCLQVCLVFWIYRIRMIKNEFSMMHEMLLVTMITCIEPLFDLFIHSNRDWLYIYIFGNLVLMLVTTGFPIILSFIHKDTIEFLSLDMLTSVELILQHKITLDSFEDFLSNYDKDGLTLLEIYLSCELFIDVGDANILDRISGKISSSSMHFPDDCTDFINNKLNSLHNLQSYCYHALDNDYYYYFKKSKDFENLKSYIFRQELLNNRLSETSLNRTGTQLKKSLICLLDFK
;
A
#
# COMPACT_ATOMS: atom_id res chain seq x y z
N MET A 1 -25.94 30.61 5.62
CA MET A 1 -26.38 29.72 4.50
C MET A 1 -25.41 29.60 3.33
N ASN A 2 -25.00 30.67 2.61
CA ASN A 2 -24.19 30.51 1.37
C ASN A 2 -22.83 29.84 1.60
N TYR A 3 -22.13 30.15 2.70
CA TYR A 3 -20.81 29.57 3.00
C TYR A 3 -20.85 28.08 3.33
N PHE A 4 -21.91 27.59 3.99
CA PHE A 4 -22.10 26.16 4.26
C PHE A 4 -22.16 25.36 2.96
N TRP A 5 -23.07 25.74 2.05
CA TRP A 5 -23.25 25.03 0.78
C TRP A 5 -22.01 25.11 -0.12
N ILE A 6 -21.30 26.24 -0.11
CA ILE A 6 -20.02 26.36 -0.82
C ILE A 6 -18.99 25.39 -0.24
N ASN A 7 -18.81 25.35 1.08
CA ASN A 7 -17.84 24.45 1.70
C ASN A 7 -18.19 22.97 1.49
N VAL A 8 -19.46 22.60 1.68
CA VAL A 8 -19.93 21.24 1.37
C VAL A 8 -19.62 20.90 -0.08
N LEU A 9 -20.00 21.75 -1.04
CA LEU A 9 -19.77 21.50 -2.46
C LEU A 9 -18.27 21.38 -2.79
N CYS A 10 -17.42 22.24 -2.24
CA CYS A 10 -15.96 22.17 -2.42
C CYS A 10 -15.39 20.86 -1.89
N PHE A 11 -15.72 20.46 -0.66
CA PHE A 11 -15.24 19.21 -0.09
C PHE A 11 -15.82 17.99 -0.82
N SER A 12 -17.12 18.00 -1.14
CA SER A 12 -17.78 16.94 -1.91
C SER A 12 -17.08 16.71 -3.25
N LEU A 13 -16.81 17.78 -4.00
CA LEU A 13 -16.10 17.69 -5.29
C LEU A 13 -14.70 17.12 -5.10
N PHE A 14 -13.96 17.61 -4.11
CA PHE A 14 -12.59 17.16 -3.88
C PHE A 14 -12.51 15.68 -3.47
N TYR A 15 -13.34 15.24 -2.53
CA TYR A 15 -13.40 13.85 -2.09
C TYR A 15 -13.92 12.91 -3.18
N THR A 16 -14.94 13.31 -3.95
CA THR A 16 -15.47 12.47 -5.04
C THR A 16 -14.47 12.31 -6.18
N LEU A 17 -13.76 13.38 -6.56
CA LEU A 17 -12.69 13.31 -7.56
C LEU A 17 -11.57 12.36 -7.12
N LEU A 18 -11.09 12.49 -5.88
CA LEU A 18 -10.08 11.58 -5.33
C LEU A 18 -10.56 10.13 -5.28
N SER A 19 -11.82 9.89 -4.89
CA SER A 19 -12.44 8.56 -4.88
C SER A 19 -12.48 7.94 -6.29
N LEU A 20 -12.84 8.72 -7.31
CA LEU A 20 -12.88 8.30 -8.70
C LEU A 20 -11.48 7.93 -9.21
N VAL A 21 -10.50 8.79 -8.95
CA VAL A 21 -9.10 8.53 -9.34
C VAL A 21 -8.58 7.27 -8.63
N LEU A 22 -8.89 7.11 -7.34
CA LEU A 22 -8.52 5.92 -6.57
C LEU A 22 -9.13 4.64 -7.16
N PHE A 23 -10.38 4.70 -7.62
CA PHE A 23 -11.06 3.58 -8.27
C PHE A 23 -10.39 3.21 -9.60
N PHE A 24 -10.15 4.18 -10.49
CA PHE A 24 -9.48 3.93 -11.77
C PHE A 24 -8.04 3.45 -11.62
N ARG A 25 -7.35 3.85 -10.54
CA ARG A 25 -5.97 3.45 -10.24
C ARG A 25 -5.86 2.22 -9.34
N SER A 26 -6.98 1.57 -9.01
CA SER A 26 -7.01 0.43 -8.08
C SER A 26 -6.14 -0.77 -8.50
N SER A 27 -5.83 -0.91 -9.80
CA SER A 27 -4.97 -1.96 -10.36
C SER A 27 -3.46 -1.70 -10.21
N TYR A 28 -3.04 -0.46 -9.93
CA TYR A 28 -1.63 -0.12 -9.81
C TYR A 28 -1.05 -0.62 -8.48
N SER A 29 0.20 -1.07 -8.49
CA SER A 29 0.89 -1.71 -7.36
C SER A 29 0.76 -0.92 -6.04
N TYR A 30 0.98 0.40 -6.11
CA TYR A 30 0.90 1.31 -4.95
C TYR A 30 -0.51 1.43 -4.35
N VAL A 31 -1.57 1.21 -5.13
CA VAL A 31 -2.97 1.27 -4.66
C VAL A 31 -3.48 -0.12 -4.30
N SER A 32 -3.20 -1.13 -5.14
CA SER A 32 -3.63 -2.52 -4.97
C SER A 32 -3.13 -3.14 -3.66
N CYS A 33 -1.86 -2.90 -3.31
CA CYS A 33 -1.28 -3.41 -2.06
C CYS A 33 -1.97 -2.85 -0.80
N ARG A 34 -2.61 -1.68 -0.89
CA ARG A 34 -3.27 -1.00 0.23
C ARG A 34 -4.69 -1.50 0.50
N SER A 35 -5.19 -2.47 -0.25
CA SER A 35 -6.58 -2.91 -0.23
C SER A 35 -7.52 -1.79 -0.73
N PRO A 36 -7.69 -1.64 -2.05
CA PRO A 36 -8.44 -0.52 -2.62
C PRO A 36 -9.81 -0.29 -1.98
N LEU A 37 -10.53 -1.36 -1.62
CA LEU A 37 -11.82 -1.25 -0.95
C LEU A 37 -11.75 -0.73 0.49
N ILE A 38 -10.78 -1.20 1.28
CA ILE A 38 -10.61 -0.68 2.66
C ILE A 38 -10.19 0.78 2.59
N LEU A 39 -9.33 1.12 1.62
CA LEU A 39 -8.91 2.48 1.38
C LEU A 39 -10.08 3.39 0.96
N GLN A 40 -10.97 2.90 0.09
CA GLN A 40 -12.23 3.55 -0.23
C GLN A 40 -13.11 3.72 1.01
N MET A 41 -13.25 2.68 1.84
CA MET A 41 -14.03 2.78 3.08
C MET A 41 -13.47 3.83 4.05
N THR A 42 -12.15 3.86 4.25
CA THR A 42 -11.49 4.92 5.03
C THR A 42 -11.77 6.30 4.45
N HIS A 43 -11.64 6.45 3.13
CA HIS A 43 -11.88 7.72 2.43
C HIS A 43 -13.31 8.22 2.59
N TRP A 44 -14.29 7.33 2.43
CA TRP A 44 -15.70 7.66 2.61
C TRP A 44 -16.06 7.91 4.08
N ALA A 45 -15.47 7.17 5.03
CA ALA A 45 -15.68 7.41 6.46
C ALA A 45 -15.16 8.78 6.88
N ASN A 46 -13.96 9.15 6.44
CA ASN A 46 -13.35 10.46 6.66
C ASN A 46 -14.20 11.60 6.06
N TYR A 47 -14.66 11.43 4.81
CA TYR A 47 -15.61 12.38 4.20
C TYR A 47 -16.91 12.52 4.99
N THR A 48 -17.46 11.39 5.47
CA THR A 48 -18.71 11.38 6.23
C THR A 48 -18.55 12.11 7.56
N GLU A 49 -17.46 11.87 8.27
CA GLU A 49 -17.12 12.60 9.50
C GLU A 49 -16.99 14.11 9.24
N LEU A 50 -16.27 14.50 8.19
CA LEU A 50 -16.14 15.90 7.77
C LEU A 50 -17.50 16.56 7.48
N LEU A 51 -18.41 15.86 6.80
CA LEU A 51 -19.76 16.37 6.55
C LEU A 51 -20.53 16.62 7.85
N PHE A 52 -20.49 15.68 8.80
CA PHE A 52 -21.16 15.85 10.09
C PHE A 52 -20.55 16.99 10.91
N ILE A 53 -19.23 17.15 10.89
CA ILE A 53 -18.53 18.30 11.50
C ILE A 53 -19.04 19.62 10.90
N LEU A 54 -19.16 19.70 9.57
CA LEU A 54 -19.66 20.90 8.90
C LEU A 54 -21.13 21.18 9.26
N ILE A 55 -21.97 20.15 9.36
CA ILE A 55 -23.37 20.32 9.79
C ILE A 55 -23.43 20.88 11.22
N ILE A 56 -22.62 20.35 12.14
CA ILE A 56 -22.56 20.85 13.53
C ILE A 56 -22.03 22.29 13.56
N MET A 57 -20.97 22.58 12.79
CA MET A 57 -20.34 23.91 12.72
C MET A 57 -21.31 24.98 12.22
N TYR A 58 -22.12 24.66 11.20
CA TYR A 58 -23.09 25.56 10.58
C TYR A 58 -24.54 25.35 11.05
N SER A 59 -24.76 24.63 12.16
CA SER A 59 -26.09 24.34 12.72
C SER A 59 -27.01 25.57 12.84
N PHE A 60 -26.48 26.68 13.34
CA PHE A 60 -27.16 27.97 13.46
C PHE A 60 -27.56 28.55 12.09
N ASP A 61 -26.63 28.47 11.13
CA ASP A 61 -26.74 29.00 9.77
C ASP A 61 -27.75 28.27 8.89
N ILE A 62 -28.10 27.03 9.26
CA ILE A 62 -29.01 26.12 8.56
C ILE A 62 -30.41 26.12 9.23
N GLY A 63 -30.56 26.80 10.37
CA GLY A 63 -31.83 26.89 11.09
C GLY A 63 -32.20 25.59 11.83
N PHE A 64 -31.20 24.86 12.36
CA PHE A 64 -31.49 23.72 13.21
C PHE A 64 -32.25 24.17 14.48
N PRO A 65 -33.27 23.43 14.95
CA PRO A 65 -33.97 23.77 16.17
C PRO A 65 -33.06 23.64 17.41
N GLU A 66 -32.96 24.71 18.19
CA GLU A 66 -32.16 24.83 19.45
C GLU A 66 -32.45 23.70 20.44
N ASN A 67 -33.70 23.25 20.48
CA ASN A 67 -34.19 22.32 21.50
C ASN A 67 -34.28 20.86 21.03
N SER A 68 -33.81 20.53 19.83
CA SER A 68 -33.93 19.16 19.31
C SER A 68 -32.76 18.27 19.74
N VAL A 69 -32.80 17.87 21.01
CA VAL A 69 -31.84 16.96 21.65
C VAL A 69 -31.63 15.69 20.82
N MET A 70 -32.71 15.09 20.28
CA MET A 70 -32.63 13.87 19.47
C MET A 70 -31.88 14.05 18.14
N ILE A 71 -31.99 15.24 17.53
CA ILE A 71 -31.30 15.53 16.27
C ILE A 71 -29.79 15.68 16.51
N TYR A 72 -29.39 16.43 17.55
CA TYR A 72 -27.98 16.56 17.92
C TYR A 72 -27.36 15.23 18.30
N TRP A 73 -28.09 14.40 19.06
CA TRP A 73 -27.68 13.02 19.35
C TRP A 73 -27.46 12.19 18.10
N THR A 74 -28.36 12.32 17.13
CA THR A 74 -28.25 11.57 15.88
C THR A 74 -27.01 11.97 15.10
N LEU A 75 -26.75 13.27 14.98
CA LEU A 75 -25.55 13.78 14.30
C LEU A 75 -24.27 13.33 15.01
N GLU A 76 -24.23 13.45 16.34
CA GLU A 76 -23.08 13.06 17.15
C GLU A 76 -22.77 11.56 17.01
N CYS A 77 -23.78 10.71 17.10
CA CYS A 77 -23.57 9.27 16.98
C CYS A 77 -23.11 8.86 15.57
N PHE A 78 -23.63 9.51 14.51
CA PHE A 78 -23.10 9.24 13.17
C PHE A 78 -21.67 9.75 12.97
N LEU A 79 -21.31 10.86 13.61
CA LEU A 79 -19.94 11.35 13.65
C LEU A 79 -19.01 10.33 14.32
N GLU A 80 -19.37 9.85 15.51
CA GLU A 80 -18.59 8.84 16.26
C GLU A 80 -18.49 7.49 15.53
N ILE A 81 -19.58 7.05 14.87
CA ILE A 81 -19.55 5.85 14.03
C ILE A 81 -18.60 6.06 12.84
N SER A 82 -18.62 7.22 12.20
CA SER A 82 -17.74 7.53 11.06
C SER A 82 -16.27 7.53 11.49
N HIS A 83 -15.96 8.17 12.61
CA HIS A 83 -14.63 8.19 13.21
C HIS A 83 -14.14 6.76 13.53
N ALA A 84 -14.97 5.97 14.22
CA ALA A 84 -14.64 4.59 14.55
C ALA A 84 -14.38 3.74 13.30
N VAL A 85 -15.24 3.84 12.27
CA VAL A 85 -15.05 3.12 11.00
C VAL A 85 -13.72 3.51 10.36
N MET A 86 -13.37 4.80 10.35
CA MET A 86 -12.09 5.28 9.84
C MET A 86 -10.91 4.62 10.57
N ILE A 87 -10.88 4.67 11.91
CA ILE A 87 -9.79 4.09 12.72
C ILE A 87 -9.73 2.57 12.60
N ILE A 88 -10.88 1.88 12.62
CA ILE A 88 -10.94 0.42 12.46
C ILE A 88 -10.40 0.02 11.09
N CYS A 89 -10.68 0.76 10.02
CA CYS A 89 -10.09 0.51 8.71
C CYS A 89 -8.55 0.58 8.76
N TYR A 90 -7.96 1.55 9.48
CA TYR A 90 -6.51 1.62 9.66
C TYR A 90 -5.96 0.42 10.44
N ILE A 91 -6.64 0.03 11.53
CA ILE A 91 -6.31 -1.17 12.30
C ILE A 91 -6.32 -2.42 11.42
N ILE A 92 -7.34 -2.58 10.58
CA ILE A 92 -7.45 -3.71 9.67
C ILE A 92 -6.37 -3.67 8.58
N ARG A 93 -6.01 -2.50 8.07
CA ARG A 93 -4.88 -2.36 7.14
C ARG A 93 -3.58 -2.78 7.81
N ALA A 94 -3.32 -2.35 9.04
CA ALA A 94 -2.16 -2.78 9.83
C ALA A 94 -2.19 -4.29 10.10
N TYR A 95 -3.35 -4.86 10.44
CA TYR A 95 -3.57 -6.29 10.59
C TYR A 95 -3.25 -7.04 9.29
N ARG A 96 -3.75 -6.57 8.14
CA ARG A 96 -3.45 -7.19 6.83
C ARG A 96 -1.97 -7.09 6.51
N LEU A 97 -1.31 -5.96 6.80
CA LEU A 97 0.14 -5.82 6.64
C LEU A 97 0.90 -6.84 7.50
N TYR A 98 0.48 -7.02 8.75
CA TYR A 98 1.03 -8.07 9.62
C TYR A 98 0.94 -9.45 8.97
N PHE A 99 -0.25 -9.85 8.53
CA PHE A 99 -0.47 -11.18 7.94
C PHE A 99 0.16 -11.38 6.55
N VAL A 100 0.27 -10.32 5.74
CA VAL A 100 0.80 -10.41 4.38
C VAL A 100 2.33 -10.30 4.36
N PHE A 101 2.93 -9.49 5.23
CA PHE A 101 4.35 -9.13 5.14
C PHE A 101 5.25 -9.62 6.29
N SER A 102 4.73 -10.15 7.41
CA SER A 102 5.59 -10.73 8.46
C SER A 102 6.16 -12.13 8.14
N LEU A 103 6.02 -12.57 6.89
CA LEU A 103 6.47 -13.88 6.40
C LEU A 103 7.98 -14.10 6.47
N ASP A 104 8.78 -13.03 6.42
CA ASP A 104 10.24 -13.12 6.51
C ASP A 104 10.72 -13.60 7.89
N LEU A 105 9.95 -13.34 8.96
CA LEU A 105 10.36 -13.66 10.34
C LEU A 105 10.11 -15.12 10.73
N ASN A 106 9.14 -15.80 10.10
CA ASN A 106 8.69 -17.14 10.46
C ASN A 106 8.94 -18.20 9.36
N ARG A 107 9.84 -17.92 8.40
CA ARG A 107 10.14 -18.78 7.23
C ARG A 107 10.52 -20.22 7.60
N ASN A 108 11.04 -20.46 8.81
CA ASN A 108 11.51 -21.77 9.27
C ASN A 108 10.49 -22.56 10.09
N GLU A 109 9.31 -22.00 10.40
CA GLU A 109 8.28 -22.69 11.18
C GLU A 109 7.21 -23.30 10.26
N GLU A 110 7.40 -24.56 9.86
CA GLU A 110 6.40 -25.35 9.11
C GLU A 110 5.05 -25.47 9.86
N SER A 111 5.05 -25.25 11.17
CA SER A 111 3.90 -25.34 12.07
C SER A 111 3.19 -24.01 12.34
N SER A 112 3.69 -22.87 11.84
CA SER A 112 3.15 -21.56 12.20
C SER A 112 1.68 -21.42 11.76
N GLU A 113 0.81 -20.89 12.64
CA GLU A 113 -0.58 -20.53 12.33
C GLU A 113 -0.70 -19.66 11.05
N PHE A 114 0.40 -19.02 10.67
CA PHE A 114 0.63 -18.24 9.45
C PHE A 114 0.46 -18.99 8.12
N ARG A 115 0.73 -20.30 8.08
CA ARG A 115 0.43 -21.16 6.92
C ARG A 115 -1.04 -21.58 6.88
N LYS A 116 -1.72 -21.61 8.04
CA LYS A 116 -3.07 -22.16 8.21
C LYS A 116 -4.21 -21.14 8.02
N SER A 117 -3.98 -19.82 8.02
CA SER A 117 -5.08 -18.85 7.92
C SER A 117 -4.95 -17.68 6.93
N PRO A 118 -4.61 -17.89 5.63
CA PRO A 118 -4.76 -16.85 4.61
C PRO A 118 -6.19 -16.30 4.52
N TYR A 119 -7.19 -17.10 4.93
CA TYR A 119 -8.60 -16.70 5.04
C TYR A 119 -8.84 -15.42 5.86
N ARG A 120 -8.11 -15.21 6.96
CA ARG A 120 -8.29 -14.04 7.85
C ARG A 120 -7.74 -12.73 7.26
N ALA A 121 -6.90 -12.82 6.23
CA ALA A 121 -6.42 -11.65 5.48
C ALA A 121 -7.26 -11.38 4.22
N SER A 122 -8.26 -12.22 3.92
CA SER A 122 -9.11 -12.06 2.74
C SER A 122 -10.00 -10.81 2.84
N GLN A 123 -10.14 -10.09 1.74
CA GLN A 123 -11.04 -8.92 1.64
C GLN A 123 -12.47 -9.29 2.02
N ARG A 124 -12.93 -10.51 1.70
CA ARG A 124 -14.26 -10.98 2.10
C ARG A 124 -14.40 -11.08 3.62
N TRP A 125 -13.43 -11.68 4.31
CA TRP A 125 -13.45 -11.77 5.78
C TRP A 125 -13.39 -10.39 6.41
N ILE A 126 -12.52 -9.52 5.89
CA ILE A 126 -12.40 -8.12 6.33
C ILE A 126 -13.73 -7.37 6.18
N LEU A 127 -14.40 -7.49 5.02
CA LEU A 127 -15.70 -6.84 4.77
C LEU A 127 -16.78 -7.37 5.71
N VAL A 128 -16.83 -8.68 5.95
CA VAL A 128 -17.78 -9.29 6.88
C VAL A 128 -17.53 -8.82 8.31
N THR A 129 -16.28 -8.80 8.76
CA THR A 129 -15.90 -8.30 10.09
C THR A 129 -16.24 -6.81 10.22
N MET A 130 -15.97 -5.99 9.21
CA MET A 130 -16.37 -4.57 9.20
C MET A 130 -17.88 -4.39 9.27
N ALA A 131 -18.64 -5.12 8.47
CA ALA A 131 -20.10 -5.08 8.49
C ALA A 131 -20.65 -5.47 9.86
N TYR A 132 -20.07 -6.49 10.50
CA TYR A 132 -20.44 -6.90 11.85
C TYR A 132 -20.14 -5.80 12.88
N ILE A 133 -18.96 -5.19 12.83
CA ILE A 133 -18.60 -4.11 13.77
C ILE A 133 -19.55 -2.92 13.61
N ILE A 134 -19.81 -2.48 12.37
CA ILE A 134 -20.75 -1.39 12.08
C ILE A 134 -22.15 -1.74 12.57
N ALA A 135 -22.64 -2.94 12.30
CA ALA A 135 -23.97 -3.39 12.74
C ALA A 135 -24.08 -3.40 14.27
N VAL A 136 -23.04 -3.82 14.97
CA VAL A 136 -22.98 -3.79 16.45
C VAL A 136 -23.02 -2.36 16.97
N MET A 137 -22.25 -1.43 16.38
CA MET A 137 -22.28 -0.01 16.77
C MET A 137 -23.68 0.60 16.55
N ILE A 138 -24.30 0.34 15.41
CA ILE A 138 -25.66 0.81 15.11
C ILE A 138 -26.67 0.20 16.09
N PHE A 139 -26.55 -1.08 16.42
CA PHE A 139 -27.43 -1.74 17.39
C PHE A 139 -27.34 -1.11 18.78
N PHE A 140 -26.14 -0.87 19.29
CA PHE A 140 -25.93 -0.17 20.57
C PHE A 140 -26.47 1.26 20.54
N TYR A 141 -26.30 1.96 19.42
CA TYR A 141 -26.88 3.28 19.22
C TYR A 141 -28.42 3.27 19.28
N CYS A 142 -29.07 2.32 18.60
CA CYS A 142 -30.52 2.17 18.65
C CYS A 142 -31.01 1.90 20.09
N LEU A 143 -30.33 1.03 20.84
CA LEU A 143 -30.64 0.80 22.25
C LEU A 143 -30.50 2.07 23.09
N PHE A 144 -29.45 2.86 22.82
CA PHE A 144 -29.21 4.11 23.52
C PHE A 144 -30.30 5.16 23.24
N LEU A 145 -30.74 5.30 21.98
CA LEU A 145 -31.87 6.17 21.63
C LEU A 145 -33.17 5.75 22.33
N ILE A 146 -33.44 4.44 22.39
CA ILE A 146 -34.61 3.92 23.12
C ILE A 146 -34.51 4.33 24.58
N PHE A 147 -33.33 4.19 25.20
CA PHE A 147 -33.12 4.58 26.60
C PHE A 147 -33.32 6.08 26.83
N LEU A 148 -32.84 6.93 25.93
CA LEU A 148 -33.07 8.38 25.96
C LEU A 148 -34.56 8.75 25.88
N CYS A 149 -35.34 8.04 25.06
CA CYS A 149 -36.79 8.25 24.98
C CYS A 149 -37.51 7.94 26.31
N PHE A 150 -37.00 6.99 27.11
CA PHE A 150 -37.58 6.64 28.40
C PHE A 150 -37.09 7.52 29.55
N PHE A 151 -35.89 8.10 29.45
CA PHE A 151 -35.26 8.88 30.52
C PHE A 151 -34.67 10.22 30.03
N PRO A 152 -35.47 11.12 29.42
CA PRO A 152 -34.97 12.33 28.80
C PRO A 152 -34.35 13.33 29.81
N ASP A 153 -34.96 13.49 30.98
CA ASP A 153 -34.54 14.49 31.97
C ASP A 153 -33.27 14.08 32.75
N GLN A 154 -32.95 12.78 32.77
CA GLN A 154 -31.80 12.24 33.50
C GLN A 154 -30.52 12.20 32.67
N LEU A 155 -30.64 12.38 31.35
CA LEU A 155 -29.56 12.20 30.37
C LEU A 155 -29.42 13.43 29.46
N ASN A 156 -29.35 14.61 30.06
CA ASN A 156 -29.00 15.82 29.32
C ASN A 156 -27.49 15.91 29.17
N PHE A 157 -27.01 15.54 27.98
CA PHE A 157 -25.59 15.53 27.62
C PHE A 157 -25.16 16.75 26.79
N PHE A 158 -26.09 17.64 26.44
CA PHE A 158 -25.84 18.95 25.82
C PHE A 158 -26.24 20.07 26.76
N VAL A 159 -25.53 21.19 26.67
CA VAL A 159 -25.88 22.39 27.44
C VAL A 159 -27.20 22.93 26.90
N LYS A 160 -28.18 23.08 27.78
CA LYS A 160 -29.49 23.62 27.43
C LYS A 160 -29.31 25.04 26.85
N ASP A 161 -30.00 25.33 25.76
CA ASP A 161 -29.96 26.62 25.04
C ASP A 161 -28.60 26.96 24.39
N ASP A 162 -27.70 25.98 24.22
CA ASP A 162 -26.41 26.16 23.54
C ASP A 162 -26.20 25.11 22.42
N TYR A 163 -26.02 25.60 21.20
CA TYR A 163 -25.94 24.77 20.00
C TYR A 163 -24.61 24.00 19.93
N GLY A 164 -24.67 22.69 20.13
CA GLY A 164 -23.55 21.77 19.90
C GLY A 164 -22.49 21.78 21.00
N LYS A 165 -22.77 22.41 22.15
CA LYS A 165 -21.87 22.37 23.30
C LYS A 165 -22.10 21.11 24.12
N ARG A 166 -21.08 20.25 24.17
CA ARG A 166 -21.08 19.03 24.98
C ARG A 166 -21.07 19.39 26.47
N THR A 167 -21.83 18.64 27.26
CA THR A 167 -21.64 18.63 28.73
C THR A 167 -20.36 17.89 29.09
N THR A 168 -19.82 18.15 30.29
CA THR A 168 -18.62 17.47 30.79
C THR A 168 -18.72 15.94 30.76
N PRO A 169 -19.82 15.29 31.17
CA PRO A 169 -19.96 13.84 31.06
C PRO A 169 -19.93 13.33 29.63
N ASN A 170 -20.56 14.04 28.68
CA ASN A 170 -20.54 13.67 27.26
C ASN A 170 -19.11 13.72 26.70
N TYR A 171 -18.42 14.83 26.96
CA TYR A 171 -17.03 15.01 26.57
C TYR A 171 -16.13 13.88 27.09
N MET A 172 -16.28 13.50 28.37
CA MET A 172 -15.50 12.42 28.97
C MET A 172 -15.77 11.06 28.32
N ILE A 173 -17.03 10.74 28.00
CA ILE A 173 -17.39 9.48 27.35
C ILE A 173 -16.77 9.41 25.95
N VAL A 174 -16.95 10.46 25.14
CA VAL A 174 -16.39 10.53 23.78
C VAL A 174 -14.86 10.43 23.82
N ALA A 175 -14.21 11.21 24.69
CA ALA A 175 -12.76 11.17 24.85
C ALA A 175 -12.24 9.78 25.25
N PHE A 176 -12.97 9.07 26.12
CA PHE A 176 -12.62 7.71 26.51
C PHE A 176 -12.70 6.72 25.33
N PHE A 177 -13.75 6.83 24.50
CA PHE A 177 -13.88 5.99 23.30
C PHE A 177 -12.76 6.27 22.28
N HIS A 178 -12.44 7.54 22.02
CA HIS A 178 -11.34 7.95 21.14
C HIS A 178 -10.01 7.41 21.66
N PHE A 179 -9.75 7.55 22.96
CA PHE A 179 -8.55 7.00 23.60
C PHE A 179 -8.43 5.49 23.41
N CYS A 180 -9.51 4.73 23.62
CA CYS A 180 -9.50 3.28 23.41
C CYS A 180 -9.16 2.89 21.96
N LEU A 181 -9.75 3.58 20.98
CA LEU A 181 -9.48 3.37 19.55
C LEU A 181 -8.02 3.70 19.20
N GLN A 182 -7.50 4.82 19.72
CA GLN A 182 -6.11 5.24 19.51
C GLN A 182 -5.11 4.25 20.11
N VAL A 183 -5.36 3.76 21.33
CA VAL A 183 -4.51 2.72 21.95
C VAL A 183 -4.51 1.45 21.11
N CYS A 184 -5.66 1.05 20.56
CA CYS A 184 -5.73 -0.09 19.65
C CYS A 184 -4.91 0.13 18.37
N LEU A 185 -4.99 1.33 17.77
CA LEU A 185 -4.21 1.70 16.60
C LEU A 185 -2.70 1.64 16.88
N VAL A 186 -2.25 2.25 17.98
CA VAL A 186 -0.85 2.23 18.44
C VAL A 186 -0.37 0.79 18.64
N PHE A 187 -1.16 -0.05 19.30
CA PHE A 187 -0.84 -1.46 19.52
C PHE A 187 -0.62 -2.20 18.19
N TRP A 188 -1.54 -2.06 17.23
CA TRP A 188 -1.42 -2.74 15.94
C TRP A 188 -0.21 -2.26 15.14
N ILE A 189 0.10 -0.98 15.22
CA ILE A 189 1.23 -0.41 14.49
C ILE A 189 2.56 -0.82 15.11
N TYR A 190 2.62 -0.90 16.44
CA TYR A 190 3.75 -1.50 17.14
C TYR A 190 4.00 -2.95 16.71
N ARG A 191 2.94 -3.75 16.47
CA ARG A 191 3.06 -5.14 16.02
C ARG A 191 3.63 -5.29 14.60
N ILE A 192 3.51 -4.26 13.74
CA ILE A 192 4.04 -4.28 12.37
C ILE A 192 5.40 -3.57 12.21
N ARG A 193 5.99 -3.02 13.29
CA ARG A 193 7.23 -2.22 13.21
C ARG A 193 8.43 -2.92 12.57
N MET A 194 8.49 -4.25 12.64
CA MET A 194 9.60 -5.06 12.12
C MET A 194 9.39 -5.50 10.66
N ILE A 195 8.26 -5.11 10.06
CA ILE A 195 7.94 -5.46 8.68
C ILE A 195 8.69 -4.52 7.75
N LYS A 196 9.34 -5.10 6.73
CA LYS A 196 10.02 -4.32 5.68
C LYS A 196 9.01 -3.42 4.97
N ASN A 197 9.34 -2.13 4.91
CA ASN A 197 8.48 -1.05 4.41
C ASN A 197 8.42 -0.99 2.86
N GLU A 198 8.03 -2.10 2.23
CA GLU A 198 7.73 -2.10 0.81
C GLU A 198 6.49 -1.22 0.55
N PHE A 199 6.57 -0.32 -0.44
CA PHE A 199 5.52 0.64 -0.81
C PHE A 199 5.19 1.75 0.23
N SER A 200 6.08 2.01 1.19
CA SER A 200 5.92 3.07 2.20
C SER A 200 4.68 2.97 3.10
N MET A 201 4.09 1.77 3.21
CA MET A 201 2.85 1.58 3.98
C MET A 201 3.05 1.68 5.50
N MET A 202 4.23 1.33 6.02
CA MET A 202 4.53 1.47 7.45
C MET A 202 4.65 2.95 7.85
N HIS A 203 5.32 3.76 7.02
CA HIS A 203 5.44 5.21 7.26
C HIS A 203 4.08 5.90 7.18
N GLU A 204 3.22 5.51 6.21
CA GLU A 204 1.85 5.98 6.13
C GLU A 204 1.08 5.70 7.43
N MET A 205 1.13 4.46 7.95
CA MET A 205 0.44 4.09 9.19
C MET A 205 1.00 4.82 10.42
N LEU A 206 2.32 5.02 10.49
CA LEU A 206 2.94 5.84 11.54
C LEU A 206 2.43 7.28 11.51
N LEU A 207 2.40 7.90 10.33
CA LEU A 207 1.89 9.27 10.16
C LEU A 207 0.42 9.37 10.57
N VAL A 208 -0.42 8.42 10.16
CA VAL A 208 -1.82 8.34 10.59
C VAL A 208 -1.91 8.30 12.12
N THR A 209 -1.11 7.45 12.77
CA THR A 209 -1.09 7.35 14.24
C THR A 209 -0.69 8.67 14.89
N MET A 210 0.35 9.33 14.37
CA MET A 210 0.81 10.61 14.91
C MET A 210 -0.30 11.67 14.80
N ILE A 211 -0.97 11.77 13.64
CA ILE A 211 -2.06 12.72 13.43
C ILE A 211 -3.20 12.44 14.42
N THR A 212 -3.67 11.20 14.50
CA THR A 212 -4.79 10.82 15.38
C THR A 212 -4.46 10.96 16.87
N CYS A 213 -3.21 10.75 17.29
CA CYS A 213 -2.82 10.90 18.70
C CYS A 213 -2.52 12.35 19.11
N ILE A 214 -2.17 13.23 18.17
CA ILE A 214 -1.90 14.64 18.44
C ILE A 214 -3.19 15.46 18.49
N GLU A 215 -4.17 15.12 17.66
CA GLU A 215 -5.45 15.81 17.54
C GLU A 215 -6.16 16.06 18.90
N PRO A 216 -6.30 15.08 19.82
CA PRO A 216 -6.91 15.30 21.13
C PRO A 216 -6.12 16.23 22.06
N LEU A 217 -4.81 16.40 21.84
CA LEU A 217 -4.00 17.31 22.67
C LEU A 217 -4.41 18.76 22.46
N PHE A 218 -4.86 19.11 21.24
CA PHE A 218 -5.34 20.45 20.95
C PHE A 218 -6.71 20.74 21.56
N ASP A 219 -7.58 19.72 21.68
CA ASP A 219 -8.89 19.83 22.31
C ASP A 219 -8.83 20.11 23.81
N LEU A 220 -7.76 19.66 24.49
CA LEU A 220 -7.53 19.94 25.91
C LEU A 220 -7.28 21.44 26.17
N PHE A 221 -6.77 22.19 25.20
CA PHE A 221 -6.50 23.62 25.33
C PHE A 221 -7.69 24.51 24.93
N ILE A 222 -8.68 23.96 24.21
CA ILE A 222 -9.78 24.71 23.60
C ILE A 222 -11.12 24.20 24.15
N HIS A 223 -11.26 24.21 25.46
CA HIS A 223 -12.35 23.54 26.18
C HIS A 223 -13.74 24.22 26.08
N SER A 224 -13.88 25.36 25.41
CA SER A 224 -15.09 26.20 25.53
C SER A 224 -15.78 26.65 24.25
N ASN A 225 -15.15 26.52 23.08
CA ASN A 225 -15.66 27.05 21.80
C ASN A 225 -15.76 25.98 20.72
N ARG A 226 -16.50 26.25 19.64
CA ARG A 226 -16.57 25.43 18.40
C ARG A 226 -15.23 25.24 17.68
N ASP A 227 -14.16 25.86 18.18
CA ASP A 227 -12.84 25.88 17.55
C ASP A 227 -12.20 24.48 17.43
N TRP A 228 -12.60 23.52 18.28
CA TRP A 228 -12.24 22.11 18.14
C TRP A 228 -12.66 21.53 16.78
N LEU A 229 -13.81 21.94 16.23
CA LEU A 229 -14.29 21.46 14.92
C LEU A 229 -13.30 21.80 13.78
N TYR A 230 -12.58 22.93 13.87
CA TYR A 230 -11.56 23.28 12.87
C TYR A 230 -10.34 22.35 12.95
N ILE A 231 -9.97 21.88 14.14
CA ILE A 231 -8.88 20.92 14.33
C ILE A 231 -9.25 19.61 13.66
N TYR A 232 -10.48 19.11 13.87
CA TYR A 232 -10.96 17.90 13.21
C TYR A 232 -11.04 18.06 11.68
N ILE A 233 -11.50 19.21 11.16
CA ILE A 233 -11.48 19.48 9.71
C ILE A 233 -10.05 19.39 9.16
N PHE A 234 -9.10 20.03 9.83
CA PHE A 234 -7.70 20.02 9.41
C PHE A 234 -7.08 18.61 9.50
N GLY A 235 -7.29 17.91 10.61
CA GLY A 235 -6.85 16.53 10.82
C GLY A 235 -7.35 15.60 9.72
N ASN A 236 -8.65 15.65 9.41
CA ASN A 236 -9.30 14.88 8.36
C ASN A 236 -8.72 15.17 6.96
N LEU A 237 -8.40 16.43 6.65
CA LEU A 237 -7.74 16.79 5.40
C LEU A 237 -6.31 16.24 5.31
N VAL A 238 -5.53 16.33 6.39
CA VAL A 238 -4.17 15.77 6.43
C VAL A 238 -4.22 14.25 6.29
N LEU A 239 -5.12 13.57 7.02
CA LEU A 239 -5.34 12.13 6.90
C LEU A 239 -5.69 11.75 5.46
N MET A 240 -6.63 12.44 4.83
CA MET A 240 -7.01 12.20 3.42
C MET A 240 -5.82 12.35 2.47
N LEU A 241 -4.99 13.38 2.65
CA LEU A 241 -3.80 13.59 1.81
C LEU A 241 -2.76 12.49 2.01
N VAL A 242 -2.49 12.07 3.25
CA VAL A 242 -1.52 11.02 3.57
C VAL A 242 -1.99 9.65 3.08
N THR A 243 -3.27 9.33 3.27
CA THR A 243 -3.76 7.96 3.04
C THR A 243 -4.33 7.76 1.65
N THR A 244 -4.96 8.78 1.06
CA THR A 244 -5.57 8.70 -0.27
C THR A 244 -4.75 9.45 -1.32
N GLY A 245 -4.37 10.70 -1.03
CA GLY A 245 -3.64 11.56 -1.97
C GLY A 245 -2.25 11.03 -2.33
N PHE A 246 -1.44 10.69 -1.33
CA PHE A 246 -0.06 10.25 -1.52
C PHE A 246 0.04 8.93 -2.33
N PRO A 247 -0.75 7.87 -2.06
CA PRO A 247 -0.71 6.68 -2.90
C PRO A 247 -1.16 6.92 -4.34
N ILE A 248 -2.13 7.82 -4.56
CA ILE A 248 -2.54 8.24 -5.90
C ILE A 248 -1.36 8.88 -6.62
N ILE A 249 -0.70 9.87 -6.01
CA ILE A 249 0.46 10.56 -6.59
C ILE A 249 1.57 9.56 -6.93
N LEU A 250 1.90 8.66 -6.01
CA LEU A 250 2.91 7.63 -6.26
C LEU A 250 2.55 6.72 -7.44
N SER A 251 1.27 6.41 -7.64
CA SER A 251 0.81 5.62 -8.80
C SER A 251 0.99 6.34 -10.16
N PHE A 252 1.16 7.66 -10.17
CA PHE A 252 1.53 8.41 -11.37
C PHE A 252 3.03 8.40 -11.63
N ILE A 253 3.83 8.47 -10.58
CA ILE A 253 5.30 8.53 -10.67
C ILE A 253 5.87 7.14 -11.00
N HIS A 254 5.40 6.12 -10.30
CA HIS A 254 5.86 4.74 -10.44
C HIS A 254 4.79 3.98 -11.21
N LYS A 255 4.95 3.96 -12.54
CA LYS A 255 4.00 3.33 -13.47
C LYS A 255 4.05 1.81 -13.45
N ASP A 256 4.91 1.22 -12.62
CA ASP A 256 5.06 -0.22 -12.47
C ASP A 256 3.69 -0.85 -12.19
N THR A 257 3.05 -1.31 -13.26
CA THR A 257 2.27 -2.53 -13.20
C THR A 257 3.20 -3.57 -12.61
N ILE A 258 2.70 -4.42 -11.72
CA ILE A 258 3.51 -5.48 -11.13
C ILE A 258 3.97 -6.37 -12.31
N GLU A 259 5.14 -6.08 -12.89
CA GLU A 259 5.81 -6.97 -13.81
C GLU A 259 6.40 -8.05 -12.93
N PHE A 260 5.77 -9.22 -13.02
CA PHE A 260 6.04 -10.31 -12.10
C PHE A 260 7.35 -10.96 -12.49
N LEU A 261 8.29 -10.89 -11.57
CA LEU A 261 9.49 -11.68 -11.61
C LEU A 261 9.12 -13.11 -11.19
N SER A 262 9.35 -14.09 -12.06
CA SER A 262 9.13 -15.51 -11.74
C SER A 262 10.45 -16.20 -11.46
N LEU A 263 10.41 -17.29 -10.69
CA LEU A 263 11.58 -18.17 -10.51
C LEU A 263 12.12 -18.69 -11.85
N ASP A 264 11.27 -18.82 -12.87
CA ASP A 264 11.68 -19.23 -14.21
C ASP A 264 12.67 -18.25 -14.84
N MET A 265 12.57 -16.95 -14.51
CA MET A 265 13.51 -15.93 -14.99
C MET A 265 14.94 -16.13 -14.46
N LEU A 266 15.12 -16.91 -13.39
CA LEU A 266 16.42 -17.28 -12.85
C LEU A 266 16.94 -18.62 -13.35
N THR A 267 16.38 -19.17 -14.44
CA THR A 267 16.79 -20.48 -14.96
C THR A 267 17.92 -20.39 -15.99
N SER A 268 18.01 -19.28 -16.72
CA SER A 268 19.07 -19.00 -17.71
C SER A 268 19.60 -17.57 -17.62
N VAL A 269 20.81 -17.35 -18.13
CA VAL A 269 21.37 -16.00 -18.30
C VAL A 269 20.49 -15.18 -19.23
N GLU A 270 20.02 -15.74 -20.34
CA GLU A 270 19.12 -15.05 -21.27
C GLU A 270 17.93 -14.38 -20.58
N LEU A 271 17.27 -15.09 -19.67
CA LEU A 271 16.12 -14.55 -18.94
C LEU A 271 16.52 -13.51 -17.88
N ILE A 272 17.69 -13.69 -17.25
CA ILE A 272 18.24 -12.72 -16.29
C ILE A 272 18.52 -11.38 -16.97
N LEU A 273 19.02 -11.40 -18.20
CA LEU A 273 19.36 -10.20 -18.96
C LEU A 273 18.13 -9.44 -19.48
N GLN A 274 16.98 -10.11 -19.61
CA GLN A 274 15.74 -9.50 -20.12
C GLN A 274 15.00 -8.65 -19.07
N HIS A 275 15.26 -8.85 -17.78
CA HIS A 275 14.54 -8.14 -16.71
C HIS A 275 15.49 -7.25 -15.90
N LYS A 276 15.13 -5.98 -15.73
CA LYS A 276 16.01 -4.97 -15.09
C LYS A 276 16.50 -5.38 -13.70
N ILE A 277 15.61 -5.84 -12.83
CA ILE A 277 15.97 -6.21 -11.45
C ILE A 277 16.95 -7.39 -11.39
N THR A 278 16.80 -8.38 -12.29
CA THR A 278 17.70 -9.55 -12.32
C THR A 278 19.04 -9.17 -12.94
N LEU A 279 19.04 -8.30 -13.94
CA LEU A 279 20.24 -7.73 -14.53
C LEU A 279 21.03 -6.92 -13.49
N ASP A 280 20.39 -5.99 -12.78
CA ASP A 280 21.03 -5.17 -11.74
C ASP A 280 21.68 -6.07 -10.67
N SER A 281 21.00 -7.13 -10.23
CA SER A 281 21.56 -8.08 -9.26
C SER A 281 22.71 -8.93 -9.81
N PHE A 282 22.72 -9.21 -11.12
CA PHE A 282 23.79 -9.94 -11.77
C PHE A 282 25.02 -9.05 -12.00
N GLU A 283 24.81 -7.77 -12.36
CA GLU A 283 25.86 -6.74 -12.41
C GLU A 283 26.51 -6.54 -11.04
N ASP A 284 25.72 -6.43 -9.98
CA ASP A 284 26.21 -6.33 -8.60
C ASP A 284 27.07 -7.54 -8.24
N PHE A 285 26.65 -8.76 -8.61
CA PHE A 285 27.45 -9.96 -8.42
C PHE A 285 28.78 -9.90 -9.19
N LEU A 286 28.75 -9.59 -10.48
CA LEU A 286 29.95 -9.56 -11.33
C LEU A 286 30.93 -8.49 -10.84
N SER A 287 30.45 -7.31 -10.46
CA SER A 287 31.30 -6.24 -9.93
C SER A 287 32.09 -6.63 -8.68
N ASN A 288 31.51 -7.51 -7.85
CA ASN A 288 32.11 -8.00 -6.61
C ASN A 288 32.94 -9.28 -6.79
N TYR A 289 32.55 -10.14 -7.73
CA TYR A 289 33.19 -11.43 -7.99
C TYR A 289 34.39 -11.29 -8.93
N ASP A 290 34.16 -10.68 -10.10
CA ASP A 290 35.20 -10.55 -11.13
C ASP A 290 34.87 -9.42 -12.14
N LYS A 291 35.76 -8.44 -12.23
CA LYS A 291 35.66 -7.30 -13.17
C LYS A 291 35.67 -7.74 -14.62
N ASP A 292 36.32 -8.85 -14.88
CA ASP A 292 36.43 -9.45 -16.20
C ASP A 292 35.03 -9.94 -16.66
N GLY A 293 34.24 -10.54 -15.77
CA GLY A 293 32.85 -10.91 -16.03
C GLY A 293 31.93 -9.71 -16.28
N LEU A 294 32.11 -8.61 -15.54
CA LEU A 294 31.38 -7.36 -15.78
C LEU A 294 31.68 -6.79 -17.18
N THR A 295 32.95 -6.85 -17.59
CA THR A 295 33.39 -6.39 -18.91
C THR A 295 32.74 -7.21 -20.04
N LEU A 296 32.60 -8.54 -19.86
CA LEU A 296 31.89 -9.40 -20.82
C LEU A 296 30.40 -9.05 -20.94
N LEU A 297 29.72 -8.84 -19.82
CA LEU A 297 28.31 -8.42 -19.81
C LEU A 297 28.12 -7.09 -20.54
N GLU A 298 29.01 -6.15 -20.26
CA GLU A 298 29.04 -4.85 -20.88
C GLU A 298 29.30 -4.88 -22.40
N ILE A 299 30.16 -5.80 -22.87
CA ILE A 299 30.41 -6.04 -24.29
C ILE A 299 29.17 -6.67 -24.93
N TYR A 300 28.58 -7.69 -24.30
CA TYR A 300 27.36 -8.36 -24.77
C TYR A 300 26.21 -7.37 -24.97
N LEU A 301 25.91 -6.53 -23.97
CA LEU A 301 24.85 -5.51 -24.07
C LEU A 301 25.14 -4.46 -25.14
N SER A 302 26.43 -4.13 -25.37
CA SER A 302 26.82 -3.22 -26.44
C SER A 302 26.64 -3.84 -27.83
N CYS A 303 26.85 -5.15 -27.96
CA CYS A 303 26.56 -5.89 -29.20
C CYS A 303 25.06 -5.90 -29.51
N GLU A 304 24.20 -6.21 -28.53
CA GLU A 304 22.72 -6.13 -28.67
C GLU A 304 22.27 -4.74 -29.13
N LEU A 305 22.77 -3.69 -28.46
CA LEU A 305 22.44 -2.31 -28.80
C LEU A 305 22.86 -1.94 -30.24
N PHE A 306 24.01 -2.43 -30.69
CA PHE A 306 24.48 -2.18 -32.06
C PHE A 306 23.65 -2.92 -33.10
N ILE A 307 23.24 -4.17 -32.83
CA ILE A 307 22.40 -4.96 -33.74
C ILE A 307 21.05 -4.25 -33.96
N ASP A 308 20.48 -3.66 -32.92
CA ASP A 308 19.20 -2.95 -33.00
C ASP A 308 19.30 -1.54 -33.61
N VAL A 309 20.33 -0.78 -33.26
CA VAL A 309 20.40 0.67 -33.56
C VAL A 309 21.40 1.00 -34.69
N GLY A 310 22.44 0.21 -34.87
CA GLY A 310 23.44 0.38 -35.94
C GLY A 310 24.36 1.60 -35.79
N ASP A 311 24.52 2.18 -34.58
CA ASP A 311 25.37 3.36 -34.36
C ASP A 311 26.87 3.00 -34.29
N ALA A 312 27.67 3.64 -35.15
CA ALA A 312 29.12 3.44 -35.23
C ALA A 312 29.86 3.78 -33.92
N ASN A 313 29.34 4.71 -33.10
CA ASN A 313 29.95 5.04 -31.80
C ASN A 313 29.97 3.83 -30.83
N ILE A 314 29.05 2.88 -31.02
CA ILE A 314 28.97 1.68 -30.20
C ILE A 314 30.12 0.72 -30.54
N LEU A 315 30.54 0.65 -31.82
CA LEU A 315 31.68 -0.17 -32.25
C LEU A 315 33.00 0.32 -31.62
N ASP A 316 33.17 1.65 -31.55
CA ASP A 316 34.32 2.26 -30.87
C ASP A 316 34.33 1.91 -29.38
N ARG A 317 33.15 1.88 -28.74
CA ARG A 317 33.02 1.47 -27.34
C ARG A 317 33.33 -0.01 -27.13
N ILE A 318 32.87 -0.89 -28.02
CA ILE A 318 33.17 -2.34 -27.97
C ILE A 318 34.68 -2.57 -28.12
N SER A 319 35.31 -1.97 -29.14
CA SER A 319 36.76 -2.10 -29.37
C SER A 319 37.59 -1.52 -28.21
N GLY A 320 37.15 -0.40 -27.63
CA GLY A 320 37.76 0.18 -26.42
C GLY A 320 37.70 -0.75 -25.21
N LYS A 321 36.58 -1.47 -25.02
CA LYS A 321 36.45 -2.45 -23.92
C LYS A 321 37.30 -3.69 -24.14
N ILE A 322 37.34 -4.22 -25.36
CA ILE A 322 38.19 -5.38 -25.68
C ILE A 322 39.67 -5.04 -25.45
N SER A 323 40.13 -3.90 -25.97
CA SER A 323 41.54 -3.47 -25.84
C SER A 323 41.96 -3.13 -24.41
N SER A 324 41.03 -2.72 -23.56
CA SER A 324 41.30 -2.42 -22.14
C SER A 324 41.12 -3.62 -21.21
N SER A 325 40.52 -4.71 -21.68
CA SER A 325 40.34 -5.93 -20.91
C SER A 325 41.64 -6.76 -20.84
N SER A 326 41.80 -7.54 -19.76
CA SER A 326 42.85 -8.57 -19.66
C SER A 326 42.52 -9.87 -20.39
N MET A 327 41.33 -9.96 -21.00
CA MET A 327 40.82 -11.19 -21.60
C MET A 327 41.40 -11.45 -22.99
N HIS A 328 41.64 -12.73 -23.28
CA HIS A 328 42.00 -13.16 -24.61
C HIS A 328 40.73 -13.50 -25.41
N PHE A 329 40.34 -12.62 -26.32
CA PHE A 329 39.26 -12.89 -27.27
C PHE A 329 39.78 -13.66 -28.49
N PRO A 330 38.99 -14.60 -29.06
CA PRO A 330 39.34 -15.26 -30.31
C PRO A 330 39.47 -14.27 -31.47
N ASP A 331 40.39 -14.52 -32.40
CA ASP A 331 40.61 -13.66 -33.57
C ASP A 331 39.32 -13.44 -34.40
N ASP A 332 38.50 -14.47 -34.53
CA ASP A 332 37.20 -14.44 -35.23
C ASP A 332 36.16 -13.52 -34.57
N CYS A 333 36.41 -13.08 -33.33
CA CYS A 333 35.57 -12.18 -32.54
C CYS A 333 36.11 -10.74 -32.46
N THR A 334 37.29 -10.46 -33.04
CA THR A 334 37.95 -9.14 -32.95
C THR A 334 37.99 -8.38 -34.28
N ASP A 335 37.72 -9.03 -35.41
CA ASP A 335 37.72 -8.43 -36.76
C ASP A 335 36.38 -7.79 -37.17
N PHE A 336 35.73 -7.07 -36.25
CA PHE A 336 34.43 -6.39 -36.50
C PHE A 336 34.56 -4.93 -36.97
N ILE A 337 35.78 -4.37 -36.98
CA ILE A 337 36.10 -3.00 -37.46
C ILE A 337 35.68 -2.79 -38.93
N ASN A 338 35.55 -3.87 -39.71
CA ASN A 338 35.10 -3.85 -41.11
C ASN A 338 33.58 -4.06 -41.30
N ASN A 339 32.73 -3.80 -40.28
CA ASN A 339 31.27 -3.97 -40.34
C ASN A 339 30.79 -5.40 -40.70
N LYS A 340 31.59 -6.42 -40.36
CA LYS A 340 31.16 -7.82 -40.53
C LYS A 340 30.22 -8.20 -39.40
N LEU A 341 28.90 -8.06 -39.62
CA LEU A 341 27.85 -8.52 -38.70
C LEU A 341 28.12 -9.92 -38.10
N ASN A 342 28.68 -10.83 -38.91
CA ASN A 342 29.04 -12.19 -38.46
C ASN A 342 30.06 -12.20 -37.32
N SER A 343 31.09 -11.36 -37.36
CA SER A 343 32.09 -11.27 -36.28
C SER A 343 31.52 -10.71 -34.99
N LEU A 344 30.53 -9.81 -35.09
CA LEU A 344 29.83 -9.25 -33.94
C LEU A 344 28.86 -10.26 -33.31
N HIS A 345 28.16 -11.06 -34.12
CA HIS A 345 27.37 -12.21 -33.63
C HIS A 345 28.25 -13.28 -32.98
N ASN A 346 29.46 -13.53 -33.52
CA ASN A 346 30.43 -14.43 -32.90
C ASN A 346 30.90 -13.91 -31.53
N LEU A 347 31.22 -12.62 -31.45
CA LEU A 347 31.61 -11.97 -30.19
C LEU A 347 30.48 -12.01 -29.15
N GLN A 348 29.25 -11.69 -29.57
CA GLN A 348 28.06 -11.77 -28.73
C GLN A 348 27.84 -13.19 -28.20
N SER A 349 27.94 -14.19 -29.07
CA SER A 349 27.80 -15.61 -28.70
C SER A 349 28.91 -16.05 -27.75
N TYR A 350 30.15 -15.60 -27.99
CA TYR A 350 31.28 -15.87 -27.10
C TYR A 350 31.05 -15.29 -25.70
N CYS A 351 30.65 -14.02 -25.62
CA CYS A 351 30.35 -13.35 -24.35
C CYS A 351 29.21 -14.05 -23.61
N TYR A 352 28.13 -14.40 -24.32
CA TYR A 352 27.02 -15.15 -23.74
C TYR A 352 27.47 -16.50 -23.19
N HIS A 353 28.25 -17.27 -23.95
CA HIS A 353 28.76 -18.56 -23.50
C HIS A 353 29.67 -18.46 -22.28
N ALA A 354 30.52 -17.44 -22.20
CA ALA A 354 31.34 -17.19 -21.03
C ALA A 354 30.48 -16.80 -19.81
N LEU A 355 29.49 -15.92 -19.99
CA LEU A 355 28.57 -15.53 -18.92
C LEU A 355 27.74 -16.71 -18.40
N ASP A 356 27.24 -17.58 -19.28
CA ASP A 356 26.39 -18.73 -18.92
C ASP A 356 27.17 -19.91 -18.32
N ASN A 357 28.35 -20.22 -18.86
CA ASN A 357 29.12 -21.37 -18.37
C ASN A 357 29.99 -21.01 -17.17
N ASP A 358 30.68 -19.87 -17.21
CA ASP A 358 31.70 -19.55 -16.22
C ASP A 358 31.10 -18.75 -15.06
N TYR A 359 30.35 -17.69 -15.33
CA TYR A 359 29.89 -16.77 -14.28
C TYR A 359 28.55 -17.16 -13.66
N TYR A 360 27.60 -17.62 -14.47
CA TYR A 360 26.26 -17.94 -14.01
C TYR A 360 26.23 -19.16 -13.05
N TYR A 361 27.13 -20.12 -13.25
CA TYR A 361 27.33 -21.22 -12.30
C TYR A 361 27.69 -20.72 -10.90
N TYR A 362 28.59 -19.74 -10.79
CA TYR A 362 28.97 -19.13 -9.52
C TYR A 362 27.90 -18.18 -9.00
N PHE A 363 27.21 -17.46 -9.88
CA PHE A 363 26.05 -16.64 -9.51
C PHE A 363 24.99 -17.47 -8.78
N LYS A 364 24.62 -18.65 -9.30
CA LYS A 364 23.65 -19.55 -8.64
C LYS A 364 24.00 -19.93 -7.20
N LYS A 365 25.28 -19.86 -6.83
CA LYS A 365 25.79 -20.16 -5.48
C LYS A 365 26.06 -18.91 -4.65
N SER A 366 25.90 -17.73 -5.22
CA SER A 366 26.22 -16.46 -4.58
C SER A 366 25.12 -16.05 -3.61
N LYS A 367 25.49 -15.15 -2.68
CA LYS A 367 24.53 -14.52 -1.78
C LYS A 367 23.53 -13.65 -2.55
N ASP A 368 23.95 -13.06 -3.67
CA ASP A 368 23.11 -12.21 -4.51
C ASP A 368 22.00 -13.02 -5.17
N PHE A 369 22.28 -14.23 -5.65
CA PHE A 369 21.26 -15.13 -6.18
C PHE A 369 20.28 -15.61 -5.10
N GLU A 370 20.76 -15.93 -3.89
CA GLU A 370 19.86 -16.26 -2.77
C GLU A 370 19.00 -15.07 -2.32
N ASN A 371 19.56 -13.85 -2.32
CA ASN A 371 18.82 -12.63 -2.06
C ASN A 371 17.74 -12.39 -3.13
N LEU A 372 18.09 -12.56 -4.40
CA LEU A 372 17.20 -12.40 -5.54
C LEU A 372 16.10 -13.46 -5.53
N LYS A 373 16.44 -14.73 -5.29
CA LYS A 373 15.48 -15.82 -5.10
C LYS A 373 14.54 -15.55 -3.93
N SER A 374 15.07 -15.03 -2.82
CA SER A 374 14.24 -14.62 -1.67
C SER A 374 13.33 -13.45 -2.01
N TYR A 375 13.80 -12.51 -2.84
CA TYR A 375 13.01 -11.38 -3.33
C TYR A 375 11.88 -11.81 -4.25
N ILE A 376 12.17 -12.67 -5.24
CA ILE A 376 11.19 -13.27 -6.15
C ILE A 376 10.17 -14.08 -5.37
N PHE A 377 10.63 -14.99 -4.50
CA PHE A 377 9.72 -15.78 -3.66
C PHE A 377 8.82 -14.88 -2.82
N ARG A 378 9.34 -13.77 -2.30
CA ARG A 378 8.54 -12.79 -1.57
C ARG A 378 7.54 -12.09 -2.47
N GLN A 379 7.93 -11.66 -3.67
CA GLN A 379 7.00 -11.08 -4.64
C GLN A 379 5.90 -12.07 -5.06
N GLU A 380 6.26 -13.32 -5.37
CA GLU A 380 5.31 -14.39 -5.71
C GLU A 380 4.38 -14.70 -4.54
N LEU A 381 4.91 -14.80 -3.32
CA LEU A 381 4.11 -15.04 -2.11
C LEU A 381 3.20 -13.86 -1.80
N LEU A 382 3.69 -12.63 -1.94
CA LEU A 382 2.89 -11.41 -1.82
C LEU A 382 1.80 -11.38 -2.87
N ASN A 383 2.09 -11.74 -4.11
CA ASN A 383 1.11 -11.76 -5.19
C ASN A 383 0.09 -12.89 -5.00
N ASN A 384 0.52 -14.10 -4.67
CA ASN A 384 -0.36 -15.22 -4.38
C ASN A 384 -1.27 -14.87 -3.20
N ARG A 385 -0.75 -14.25 -2.14
CA ARG A 385 -1.58 -13.76 -1.03
C ARG A 385 -2.46 -12.60 -1.44
N LEU A 386 -1.97 -11.61 -2.17
CA LEU A 386 -2.77 -10.47 -2.63
C LEU A 386 -3.92 -10.94 -3.53
N SER A 387 -3.67 -11.89 -4.43
CA SER A 387 -4.67 -12.50 -5.32
C SER A 387 -5.66 -13.37 -4.55
N GLU A 388 -5.20 -14.27 -3.67
CA GLU A 388 -6.05 -15.10 -2.78
C GLU A 388 -6.90 -14.24 -1.82
N THR A 389 -6.39 -13.09 -1.40
CA THR A 389 -7.07 -12.17 -0.49
C THR A 389 -7.85 -11.08 -1.21
N SER A 390 -7.76 -10.95 -2.54
CA SER A 390 -8.55 -9.99 -3.32
C SER A 390 -9.93 -10.54 -3.68
N LEU A 391 -10.89 -9.65 -3.94
CA LEU A 391 -12.23 -10.03 -4.45
C LEU A 391 -12.21 -10.51 -5.90
N ASN A 392 -11.12 -10.31 -6.64
CA ASN A 392 -10.96 -10.73 -8.02
C ASN A 392 -10.68 -12.24 -8.12
N ARG A 393 -11.63 -13.05 -7.68
CA ARG A 393 -11.80 -14.42 -8.19
C ARG A 393 -12.50 -14.35 -9.56
N THR A 394 -11.88 -13.67 -10.52
CA THR A 394 -12.36 -13.65 -11.92
C THR A 394 -11.87 -14.90 -12.64
N GLY A 395 -12.68 -15.97 -12.57
CA GLY A 395 -13.00 -16.92 -13.66
C GLY A 395 -11.92 -17.81 -14.29
N THR A 396 -10.66 -17.40 -14.42
CA THR A 396 -9.64 -18.12 -15.22
C THR A 396 -8.61 -18.87 -14.37
N GLN A 397 -8.28 -18.37 -13.17
CA GLN A 397 -7.34 -19.06 -12.27
C GLN A 397 -7.94 -20.27 -11.55
N LEU A 398 -9.27 -20.42 -11.52
CA LEU A 398 -9.90 -21.62 -10.95
C LEU A 398 -9.62 -22.87 -11.80
N LYS A 399 -9.42 -22.72 -13.13
CA LYS A 399 -8.97 -23.83 -13.99
C LYS A 399 -7.49 -24.16 -13.79
N LYS A 400 -6.59 -23.17 -13.64
CA LYS A 400 -5.16 -23.43 -13.43
C LYS A 400 -4.85 -23.98 -12.03
N SER A 401 -5.54 -23.51 -10.98
CA SER A 401 -5.33 -24.01 -9.61
C SER A 401 -5.94 -25.40 -9.36
N LEU A 402 -7.05 -25.76 -10.01
CA LEU A 402 -7.57 -27.14 -9.96
C LEU A 402 -6.73 -28.13 -10.78
N ILE A 403 -6.10 -27.68 -11.87
CA ILE A 403 -5.18 -28.53 -12.65
C ILE A 403 -3.88 -28.80 -11.86
N CYS A 404 -3.33 -27.82 -11.13
CA CYS A 404 -2.17 -28.06 -10.26
C CYS A 404 -2.46 -28.90 -9.00
N LEU A 405 -3.72 -28.97 -8.54
CA LEU A 405 -4.12 -29.83 -7.41
C LEU A 405 -4.48 -31.27 -7.83
N LEU A 406 -4.57 -31.54 -9.14
CA LEU A 406 -4.83 -32.88 -9.69
C LEU A 406 -3.55 -33.61 -10.15
N ASP A 407 -2.38 -32.96 -10.10
CA ASP A 407 -1.08 -33.54 -10.47
C ASP A 407 -0.18 -33.94 -9.28
N PHE A 408 -0.71 -33.95 -8.05
CA PHE A 408 -0.08 -34.68 -6.95
C PHE A 408 -0.62 -36.11 -6.91
N LYS A 409 0.16 -37.04 -7.45
CA LYS A 409 0.02 -38.49 -7.29
C LYS A 409 0.13 -38.92 -5.83
#